data_AF-A0A431IFY8-F1
#
_entry.id   AF-A0A431IFY8-F1
#
_cell.length_a   1.000
_cell.length_b   1.000
_cell.length_c   1.000
_cell.angle_alpha   90.00
_cell.angle_beta   90.00
_cell.angle_gamma   90.00
#
_symmetry.space_group_name_H-M   'P 1'
#
loop_
_entity.id
_entity.type
_entity.pdbx_description
1 polymer ?
#
loop_
_entity_poly.entity_id
_entity_poly.type
_entity_poly.pdbx_seq_one_letter_code
_entity_poly.pdbx_strand_id
1 'polypeptide(L)'
;MSYARRAEKHWNWQGGKSRDKRSLGNPVYVEWRTKVFERDNYTCVGCGVRSGSGKRVTLNADHIKPWAHYPELRFDLNNGRTLCIDCHKATDTYGFKLVHKKGLQHGN
;
A
#
# COMPACT_ATOMS: atom_id res chain seq x y z
N MET A 1 -29.48 22.79 14.38
CA MET A 1 -28.11 22.32 14.08
C MET A 1 -27.67 22.95 12.76
N SER A 2 -26.66 23.84 12.75
CA SER A 2 -26.32 24.68 11.60
C SER A 2 -25.42 23.96 10.58
N TYR A 3 -25.82 23.97 9.31
CA TYR A 3 -25.15 23.32 8.18
C TYR A 3 -24.10 24.21 7.48
N ALA A 4 -23.50 25.18 8.18
CA ALA A 4 -22.83 26.30 7.52
C ALA A 4 -21.34 26.10 7.13
N ARG A 5 -20.70 24.96 7.47
CA ARG A 5 -19.26 24.76 7.24
C ARG A 5 -18.89 23.34 6.79
N ARG A 6 -19.53 22.83 5.74
CA ARG A 6 -19.13 21.54 5.14
C ARG A 6 -18.69 21.76 3.69
N ALA A 7 -17.64 21.03 3.29
CA ALA A 7 -17.05 21.05 1.95
C ALA A 7 -16.49 22.43 1.52
N GLU A 8 -16.87 22.90 0.34
CA GLU A 8 -16.28 24.03 -0.40
C GLU A 8 -16.26 25.37 0.34
N LYS A 9 -17.10 25.53 1.37
CA LYS A 9 -17.23 26.78 2.14
C LYS A 9 -16.24 26.87 3.32
N HIS A 10 -15.38 25.87 3.54
CA HIS A 10 -14.37 25.92 4.60
C HIS A 10 -13.07 26.56 4.09
N TRP A 11 -12.49 27.54 4.80
CA TRP A 11 -11.26 28.25 4.38
C TRP A 11 -10.06 27.34 4.13
N ASN A 12 -10.03 26.17 4.79
CA ASN A 12 -9.00 25.14 4.60
C ASN A 12 -9.41 24.03 3.60
N TRP A 13 -10.49 24.21 2.83
CA TRP A 13 -10.92 23.25 1.82
C TRP A 13 -10.01 23.34 0.58
N GLN A 14 -9.31 22.26 0.27
CA GLN A 14 -8.38 22.18 -0.86
C GLN A 14 -8.98 21.45 -2.07
N GLY A 15 -10.21 21.81 -2.46
CA GLY A 15 -10.80 21.36 -3.73
C GLY A 15 -11.18 19.89 -3.81
N GLY A 16 -11.46 19.24 -2.68
CA GLY A 16 -11.93 17.84 -2.68
C GLY A 16 -10.92 16.88 -3.29
N LYS A 17 -9.67 16.92 -2.81
CA LYS A 17 -8.60 15.96 -3.18
C LYS A 17 -9.21 14.56 -3.27
N SER A 18 -9.37 14.05 -4.49
CA SER A 18 -9.98 12.75 -4.75
C SER A 18 -9.34 11.74 -3.79
N ARG A 19 -10.17 10.96 -3.08
CA ARG A 19 -9.65 9.82 -2.31
C ARG A 19 -8.74 9.04 -3.26
N ASP A 20 -7.43 9.14 -3.06
CA ASP A 20 -6.47 8.34 -3.79
C ASP A 20 -6.99 6.89 -3.74
N LYS A 21 -6.97 6.18 -4.86
CA LYS A 21 -7.62 4.86 -4.98
C LYS A 21 -7.06 3.84 -3.97
N ARG A 22 -5.99 4.21 -3.26
CA ARG A 22 -5.41 3.55 -2.08
C ARG A 22 -6.28 3.59 -0.82
N SER A 23 -7.52 4.06 -0.89
CA SER A 23 -8.46 3.87 0.22
C SER A 23 -8.54 2.38 0.56
N LEU A 24 -8.26 2.02 1.81
CA LEU A 24 -8.37 0.64 2.29
C LEU A 24 -9.79 0.08 2.15
N GLY A 25 -10.80 0.95 1.97
CA GLY A 25 -12.17 0.58 1.67
C GLY A 25 -12.54 0.64 0.17
N ASN A 26 -11.59 0.85 -0.73
CA ASN A 26 -11.84 0.75 -2.17
C ASN A 26 -12.01 -0.74 -2.54
N PRO A 27 -13.16 -1.17 -3.11
CA PRO A 27 -13.40 -2.57 -3.45
C PRO A 27 -12.30 -3.17 -4.34
N VAL A 28 -11.79 -2.40 -5.31
CA VAL A 28 -10.72 -2.86 -6.22
C VAL A 28 -9.42 -3.13 -5.46
N TYR A 29 -9.09 -2.28 -4.48
CA TYR A 29 -7.92 -2.47 -3.64
C TYR A 29 -8.09 -3.67 -2.69
N VAL A 30 -9.28 -3.83 -2.12
CA VAL A 30 -9.61 -4.97 -1.25
C VAL A 30 -9.47 -6.28 -2.02
N GLU A 31 -10.05 -6.35 -3.23
CA GLU A 31 -9.96 -7.54 -4.09
C GLU A 31 -8.50 -7.86 -4.46
N TRP A 32 -7.74 -6.87 -4.93
CA TRP A 32 -6.32 -7.04 -5.23
C TRP A 32 -5.54 -7.54 -4.02
N ARG A 33 -5.75 -6.93 -2.84
CA ARG A 33 -5.09 -7.33 -1.59
C ARG A 33 -5.41 -8.78 -1.22
N THR A 34 -6.68 -9.18 -1.33
CA THR A 34 -7.10 -10.56 -1.06
C THR A 34 -6.43 -11.54 -2.02
N LYS A 35 -6.42 -11.25 -3.33
CA LYS A 35 -5.75 -12.09 -4.33
C LYS A 35 -4.25 -12.25 -4.09
N VAL A 36 -3.56 -11.19 -3.65
CA VAL A 36 -2.13 -11.25 -3.29
C VAL A 36 -1.92 -12.21 -2.09
N PHE A 37 -2.75 -12.09 -1.05
CA PHE A 37 -2.66 -12.97 0.11
C PHE A 37 -3.00 -14.42 -0.21
N GLU A 38 -4.03 -14.66 -1.02
CA GLU A 38 -4.43 -16.02 -1.44
C GLU A 38 -3.34 -16.69 -2.28
N ARG A 39 -2.77 -15.97 -3.26
CA ARG A 39 -1.64 -16.47 -4.08
C ARG A 39 -0.47 -16.92 -3.22
N ASP A 40 -0.09 -16.09 -2.24
CA ASP A 40 1.04 -16.38 -1.35
C ASP A 40 0.64 -17.31 -0.20
N ASN A 41 -0.57 -17.86 -0.21
CA ASN A 41 -1.14 -18.69 0.84
C ASN A 41 -0.89 -18.05 2.21
N TYR A 42 -1.29 -16.79 2.41
CA TYR A 42 -1.14 -16.03 3.65
C TYR A 42 0.25 -16.16 4.31
N THR A 43 1.30 -16.22 3.49
CA THR A 43 2.67 -16.45 3.91
C THR A 43 3.54 -15.28 3.47
N CYS A 44 4.37 -14.77 4.38
CA CYS A 44 5.36 -13.76 4.07
C CYS A 44 6.37 -14.34 3.07
N VAL A 45 6.47 -13.76 1.87
CA VAL A 45 7.43 -14.23 0.86
C VAL A 45 8.89 -13.93 1.22
N GLY A 46 9.13 -13.00 2.16
CA GLY A 46 10.47 -12.62 2.59
C GLY A 46 11.10 -13.57 3.63
N CYS A 47 10.29 -14.11 4.55
CA CYS A 47 10.80 -14.95 5.66
C CYS A 47 10.03 -16.25 5.87
N GLY A 48 9.00 -16.54 5.06
CA GLY A 48 8.21 -17.76 5.14
C GLY A 48 7.22 -17.80 6.32
N VAL A 49 7.09 -16.74 7.12
CA VAL A 49 6.14 -16.75 8.23
C VAL A 49 4.70 -16.75 7.71
N ARG A 50 3.92 -17.75 8.10
CA ARG A 50 2.51 -17.90 7.72
C ARG A 50 1.58 -17.43 8.83
N SER A 51 0.52 -16.72 8.45
CA SER A 51 -0.62 -16.45 9.33
C SER A 51 -1.63 -17.58 9.19
N GLY A 52 -1.88 -18.32 10.26
CA GLY A 52 -2.73 -19.51 10.26
C GLY A 52 -2.32 -20.53 11.33
N SER A 53 -3.08 -21.61 11.48
CA SER A 53 -2.77 -22.73 12.40
C SER A 53 -2.45 -22.29 13.84
N GLY A 54 -3.23 -21.36 14.39
CA GLY A 54 -3.04 -20.82 15.74
C GLY A 54 -2.01 -19.69 15.85
N LYS A 55 -1.22 -19.42 14.80
CA LYS A 55 -0.26 -18.31 14.76
C LYS A 55 -0.87 -17.10 14.04
N ARG A 56 -1.10 -16.01 14.78
CA ARG A 56 -1.55 -14.73 14.21
C ARG A 56 -0.34 -13.89 13.82
N VAL A 57 -0.23 -13.58 12.53
CA VAL A 57 0.82 -12.70 12.00
C VAL A 57 0.17 -11.58 11.21
N THR A 58 0.59 -10.34 11.47
CA THR A 58 0.14 -9.19 10.69
C THR A 58 0.85 -9.17 9.34
N LEU A 59 0.08 -9.41 8.28
CA LEU A 59 0.55 -9.39 6.90
C LEU A 59 0.08 -8.13 6.17
N ASN A 60 0.94 -7.61 5.31
CA ASN A 60 0.71 -6.47 4.45
C ASN A 60 0.89 -6.88 3.00
N ALA A 61 0.04 -6.36 2.12
CA ALA A 61 0.26 -6.44 0.67
C ALA A 61 1.16 -5.27 0.29
N ASP A 62 2.43 -5.55 0.06
CA ASP A 62 3.44 -4.59 -0.37
C ASP A 62 3.47 -4.51 -1.90
N HIS A 63 3.69 -3.30 -2.41
CA HIS A 63 3.92 -3.05 -3.83
C HIS A 63 5.41 -3.10 -4.12
N ILE A 64 5.85 -4.01 -4.99
CA ILE A 64 7.26 -4.13 -5.41
C ILE A 64 7.71 -2.84 -6.08
N LYS A 65 6.92 -2.34 -7.03
CA LYS A 65 7.04 -1.02 -7.63
C LYS A 65 6.09 -0.04 -6.93
N PRO A 66 6.58 1.08 -6.37
CA PRO A 66 5.81 1.99 -5.52
C PRO A 66 4.51 2.53 -6.14
N TRP A 67 3.43 2.53 -5.33
CA TRP A 67 2.09 3.04 -5.69
C TRP A 67 2.09 4.44 -6.32
N ALA A 68 2.98 5.32 -5.84
CA ALA A 68 3.06 6.72 -6.26
C ALA A 68 3.71 6.91 -7.65
N HIS A 69 4.56 5.97 -8.07
CA HIS A 69 5.35 6.11 -9.30
C HIS A 69 4.85 5.25 -10.46
N TYR A 70 4.13 4.17 -10.17
CA TYR A 70 3.66 3.21 -11.17
C TYR A 70 2.14 3.02 -11.08
N PRO A 71 1.34 4.03 -11.49
CA PRO A 71 -0.12 3.96 -11.42
C PRO A 71 -0.73 2.79 -12.21
N GLU A 72 -0.09 2.39 -13.30
CA GLU A 72 -0.46 1.28 -14.17
C GLU A 72 -0.27 -0.09 -13.51
N LEU A 73 0.61 -0.20 -12.50
CA LEU A 73 0.91 -1.45 -11.80
C LEU A 73 0.23 -1.58 -10.44
N ARG A 74 -0.65 -0.65 -10.06
CA ARG A 74 -1.28 -0.60 -8.74
C ARG A 74 -2.08 -1.84 -8.38
N PHE A 75 -2.70 -2.45 -9.39
CA PHE A 75 -3.56 -3.62 -9.25
C PHE A 75 -3.03 -4.84 -10.01
N ASP A 76 -1.79 -4.77 -10.50
CA ASP A 76 -1.10 -5.94 -11.03
C ASP A 76 -0.76 -6.88 -9.87
N LEU A 77 -1.16 -8.14 -9.97
CA LEU A 77 -0.86 -9.16 -8.96
C LEU A 77 0.65 -9.43 -8.88
N ASN A 78 1.37 -9.37 -10.00
CA ASN A 78 2.83 -9.57 -10.03
C ASN A 78 3.58 -8.43 -9.36
N ASN A 79 2.97 -7.25 -9.26
CA ASN A 79 3.52 -6.13 -8.51
C ASN A 79 3.18 -6.18 -7.00
N GLY A 80 2.34 -7.12 -6.58
CA GLY A 80 1.98 -7.33 -5.18
C GLY A 80 2.74 -8.49 -4.55
N ARG A 81 3.12 -8.34 -3.27
CA ARG A 81 3.69 -9.43 -2.46
C ARG A 81 3.21 -9.37 -1.00
N THR A 82 3.04 -10.54 -0.41
CA THR A 82 2.67 -10.66 1.01
C THR A 82 3.91 -10.56 1.88
N LEU A 83 3.97 -9.58 2.78
CA LEU A 83 5.07 -9.41 3.74
C LEU A 83 4.56 -9.25 5.17
N CYS A 84 5.28 -9.82 6.15
CA CYS A 84 5.08 -9.44 7.55
C CYS A 84 5.58 -8.01 7.80
N ILE A 85 5.26 -7.44 8.97
CA ILE A 85 5.66 -6.07 9.33
C ILE A 85 7.19 -5.88 9.21
N ASP A 86 7.97 -6.83 9.70
CA ASP A 86 9.43 -6.70 9.75
C ASP A 86 10.06 -6.72 8.35
N CYS A 87 9.65 -7.71 7.53
CA CYS A 87 10.08 -7.76 6.13
C CYS A 87 9.60 -6.55 5.33
N HIS A 88 8.38 -6.06 5.59
CA HIS A 88 7.85 -4.87 4.92
C HIS A 88 8.65 -3.62 5.28
N LYS A 89 9.03 -3.42 6.55
CA LYS A 89 9.90 -2.30 6.97
C LYS A 89 11.33 -2.38 6.40
N ALA A 90 11.79 -3.60 6.11
CA ALA A 90 13.11 -3.82 5.54
C ALA A 90 13.19 -3.42 4.06
N THR A 91 12.06 -3.28 3.34
CA THR A 91 12.08 -2.92 1.92
C THR A 91 12.58 -1.48 1.72
N ASP A 92 13.19 -1.24 0.57
CA ASP A 92 13.60 0.11 0.15
C ASP A 92 12.40 1.01 -0.18
N THR A 93 11.24 0.41 -0.44
CA THR A 93 10.01 1.11 -0.80
C THR A 93 9.21 1.55 0.43
N TYR A 94 9.65 1.19 1.64
CA TYR A 94 8.95 1.49 2.87
C TYR A 94 9.20 2.92 3.37
N GLY A 95 8.10 3.67 3.58
CA GLY A 95 8.11 4.97 4.23
C GLY A 95 9.06 5.98 3.57
N PHE A 96 9.91 6.62 4.36
CA PHE A 96 10.83 7.67 3.89
C PHE A 96 11.97 7.11 3.02
N LYS A 97 12.28 5.81 3.09
CA LYS A 97 13.36 5.20 2.29
C LYS A 97 13.11 5.37 0.78
N LEU A 98 11.84 5.37 0.37
CA LEU A 98 11.43 5.61 -1.01
C LEU A 98 11.89 6.99 -1.51
N VAL A 99 11.90 8.01 -0.64
CA VAL A 99 12.25 9.39 -1.00
C VAL A 99 13.76 9.52 -1.25
N HIS A 100 14.59 8.84 -0.46
CA HIS A 100 16.05 8.96 -0.53
C HIS A 100 16.69 8.13 -1.67
N LYS A 101 16.01 7.11 -2.20
CA LYS A 101 16.52 6.31 -3.33
C LYS A 101 16.61 7.11 -4.64
N LYS A 102 15.83 8.21 -4.77
CA LYS A 102 15.88 9.12 -5.93
C LYS A 102 17.23 9.83 -6.10
N GLY A 103 18.10 9.83 -5.09
CA GLY A 103 19.44 10.43 -5.15
C GLY A 103 20.55 9.54 -5.72
N LEU A 104 20.29 8.25 -5.98
CA LEU A 104 21.35 7.30 -6.39
C LEU A 104 21.24 6.76 -7.83
N GLN A 105 20.28 7.24 -8.63
CA GLN A 105 20.06 6.75 -10.01
C GLN A 105 20.24 7.82 -11.09
N HIS A 106 21.13 8.79 -10.88
CA HIS A 106 21.62 9.72 -11.92
C HIS A 106 23.14 9.85 -11.82
N GLY A 107 23.83 8.71 -11.91
CA GLY A 107 25.29 8.63 -11.92
C GLY A 107 25.75 7.59 -12.92
N ASN A 108 25.64 7.92 -14.21
CA ASN A 108 26.56 7.50 -15.26
C ASN A 108 26.46 8.51 -16.41
#